data_AF-A0AAD7QVM1-F1
#
_entry.id   AF-A0AAD7QVM1-F1
#
_cell.length_a   1.000
_cell.length_b   1.000
_cell.length_c   1.000
_cell.angle_alpha   90.00
_cell.angle_beta   90.00
_cell.angle_gamma   90.00
#
_symmetry.space_group_name_H-M   'P 1'
#
loop_
_entity.id
_entity.type
_entity.pdbx_description
1 polymer ?
#
loop_
_entity_poly.entity_id
_entity_poly.type
_entity_poly.pdbx_seq_one_letter_code
_entity_poly.pdbx_strand_id
1 'polypeptide(L)'
;MSEQNNADTSAIVISPTVVVQSTVVKPEAKLSSKRGHPESRTSSPSRSVSRTPGNRDSRPPETDVSAEPEPPKRIRRNPTIVAAEEKGRNKRMFGMLLTSLGKFQEDTSRSKIANKREEVERRVRESQMKESLDMERQIREERLKRTRLAEFRRTQAALNGRTAIMRQNAALLKTDTTPIIYYKPNILRKEEAETISEQVEEAEYKIRQEWDDFYVRFPKEEFIDAVNSKTQSSESVQTDGPPANADESERGYKSDEAEDDDGGSVAAAAKPMSP
;
A
#
# COMPACT_ATOMS: atom_id res chain seq x y z
N MET A 1 66.76 -48.37 23.87
CA MET A 1 65.69 -47.39 24.07
C MET A 1 64.71 -47.54 22.92
N SER A 2 63.45 -47.74 23.25
CA SER A 2 62.43 -48.39 22.42
C SER A 2 61.81 -47.48 21.37
N GLU A 3 61.40 -48.11 20.26
CA GLU A 3 60.58 -47.57 19.18
C GLU A 3 59.18 -47.20 19.66
N GLN A 4 58.64 -46.06 19.20
CA GLN A 4 57.19 -45.84 19.10
C GLN A 4 56.89 -45.00 17.84
N ASN A 5 56.35 -45.68 16.83
CA ASN A 5 55.66 -45.09 15.69
C ASN A 5 54.20 -44.90 16.08
N ASN A 6 53.69 -43.66 16.05
CA ASN A 6 52.25 -43.40 16.10
C ASN A 6 51.78 -42.97 14.70
N ALA A 7 50.99 -43.84 14.08
CA ALA A 7 50.28 -43.57 12.84
C ALA A 7 48.86 -43.11 13.19
N ASP A 8 48.58 -41.82 13.00
CA ASP A 8 47.23 -41.28 13.07
C ASP A 8 46.46 -41.66 11.81
N THR A 9 45.47 -42.54 11.98
CA THR A 9 44.51 -42.95 10.95
C THR A 9 43.30 -42.03 11.03
N SER A 10 43.22 -41.07 10.10
CA SER A 10 42.05 -40.20 9.94
C SER A 10 40.94 -40.92 9.16
N ALA A 11 39.78 -41.06 9.80
CA ALA A 11 38.58 -41.62 9.20
C ALA A 11 37.98 -40.65 8.17
N ILE A 12 37.88 -41.08 6.91
CA ILE A 12 37.21 -40.35 5.84
C ILE A 12 35.71 -40.62 5.94
N VAL A 13 34.95 -39.61 6.36
CA VAL A 13 33.48 -39.62 6.32
C VAL A 13 33.06 -39.30 4.89
N ILE A 14 32.59 -40.33 4.17
CA ILE A 14 32.02 -40.20 2.82
C ILE A 14 30.56 -39.79 2.97
N SER A 15 30.25 -38.52 2.69
CA SER A 15 28.87 -38.05 2.55
C SER A 15 28.29 -38.44 1.17
N PRO A 16 27.00 -38.82 1.07
CA PRO A 16 26.41 -39.35 -0.15
C PRO A 16 26.19 -38.27 -1.23
N THR A 17 26.58 -38.63 -2.46
CA THR A 17 26.37 -37.86 -3.69
C THR A 17 24.89 -37.84 -4.08
N VAL A 18 24.30 -36.66 -4.17
CA VAL A 18 22.98 -36.46 -4.79
C VAL A 18 23.18 -36.22 -6.28
N VAL A 19 22.71 -37.16 -7.10
CA VAL A 19 22.63 -37.04 -8.56
C VAL A 19 21.43 -36.16 -8.91
N VAL A 20 21.65 -34.99 -9.50
CA VAL A 20 20.57 -34.16 -10.08
C VAL A 20 20.64 -34.26 -11.60
N GLN A 21 19.50 -34.63 -12.20
CA GLN A 21 19.32 -34.81 -13.63
C GLN A 21 19.32 -33.46 -14.38
N SER A 22 20.05 -33.43 -15.49
CA SER A 22 20.15 -32.34 -16.46
C SER A 22 18.79 -32.03 -17.11
N THR A 23 18.29 -30.80 -16.96
CA THR A 23 17.20 -30.28 -17.79
C THR A 23 17.79 -29.55 -19.00
N VAL A 24 17.50 -30.07 -20.19
CA VAL A 24 17.86 -29.49 -21.49
C VAL A 24 17.09 -28.18 -21.71
N VAL A 25 17.80 -27.04 -21.70
CA VAL A 25 17.26 -25.75 -22.17
C VAL A 25 17.64 -25.54 -23.63
N LYS A 26 16.63 -25.41 -24.48
CA LYS A 26 16.70 -25.18 -25.93
C LYS A 26 16.85 -23.67 -26.21
N PRO A 27 17.75 -23.21 -27.10
CA PRO A 27 17.95 -21.77 -27.31
C PRO A 27 17.01 -21.16 -28.38
N GLU A 28 16.63 -19.91 -28.09
CA GLU A 28 16.29 -18.75 -28.94
C GLU A 28 15.47 -18.91 -30.26
N ALA A 29 14.40 -18.10 -30.37
CA ALA A 29 13.94 -17.55 -31.64
C ALA A 29 13.49 -16.08 -31.44
N LYS A 30 14.23 -15.15 -32.06
CA LYS A 30 13.90 -13.73 -32.20
C LYS A 30 12.87 -13.55 -33.32
N LEU A 31 11.77 -12.84 -33.06
CA LEU A 31 10.91 -12.28 -34.12
C LEU A 31 10.40 -10.88 -33.75
N SER A 32 11.00 -9.89 -34.41
CA SER A 32 10.34 -8.86 -35.24
C SER A 32 9.06 -8.17 -34.73
N SER A 33 9.25 -6.93 -34.25
CA SER A 33 8.61 -5.68 -34.71
C SER A 33 7.31 -5.77 -35.51
N LYS A 34 6.23 -5.17 -34.97
CA LYS A 34 5.23 -4.45 -35.77
C LYS A 34 4.50 -3.38 -34.95
N ARG A 35 4.48 -2.20 -35.55
CA ARG A 35 3.86 -0.91 -35.19
C ARG A 35 2.44 -1.05 -34.63
N GLY A 36 2.15 -0.31 -33.55
CA GLY A 36 0.80 0.02 -33.07
C GLY A 36 0.71 1.53 -32.84
N HIS A 37 -0.13 2.18 -33.65
CA HIS A 37 -0.38 3.62 -33.72
C HIS A 37 -1.25 4.09 -32.53
N PRO A 38 -1.01 5.27 -31.94
CA PRO A 38 -1.91 5.84 -30.94
C PRO A 38 -3.10 6.54 -31.64
N GLU A 39 -4.33 6.18 -31.26
CA GLU A 39 -5.53 6.96 -31.59
C GLU A 39 -5.74 8.04 -30.52
N SER A 40 -5.54 9.29 -30.93
CA SER A 40 -5.98 10.49 -30.26
C SER A 40 -7.47 10.72 -30.57
N ARG A 41 -8.33 10.58 -29.55
CA ARG A 41 -9.69 11.10 -29.60
C ARG A 41 -9.77 12.42 -28.86
N THR A 42 -9.90 13.47 -29.65
CA THR A 42 -10.17 14.85 -29.27
C THR A 42 -11.63 14.96 -28.79
N SER A 43 -11.86 15.50 -27.60
CA SER A 43 -13.17 15.95 -27.15
C SER A 43 -13.19 17.47 -27.12
N SER A 44 -13.75 18.08 -28.17
CA SER A 44 -14.09 19.51 -28.16
C SER A 44 -15.46 19.75 -27.51
N PRO A 45 -15.64 20.88 -26.80
CA PRO A 45 -16.82 21.16 -26.00
C PRO A 45 -17.91 21.86 -26.82
N SER A 46 -19.16 21.40 -26.70
CA SER A 46 -20.33 22.08 -27.25
C SER A 46 -20.96 23.02 -26.22
N ARG A 47 -21.18 24.26 -26.66
CA ARG A 47 -21.75 25.40 -25.95
C ARG A 47 -23.10 25.72 -26.59
N SER A 48 -24.20 25.72 -25.83
CA SER A 48 -25.41 26.54 -26.07
C SER A 48 -26.44 26.27 -24.96
N VAL A 49 -26.72 27.25 -24.08
CA VAL A 49 -27.71 28.36 -24.14
C VAL A 49 -29.11 27.96 -23.61
N SER A 50 -29.33 28.42 -22.38
CA SER A 50 -30.55 28.91 -21.70
C SER A 50 -31.97 28.69 -22.24
N ARG A 51 -32.87 28.40 -21.27
CA ARG A 51 -34.27 28.88 -21.02
C ARG A 51 -35.05 27.72 -20.36
N THR A 52 -35.91 27.81 -19.35
CA THR A 52 -36.51 28.82 -18.44
C THR A 52 -37.30 27.98 -17.40
N PRO A 53 -37.48 28.43 -16.14
CA PRO A 53 -38.18 27.64 -15.14
C PRO A 53 -39.70 27.73 -15.33
N GLY A 54 -40.32 26.58 -15.59
CA GLY A 54 -41.77 26.42 -15.48
C GLY A 54 -42.14 26.06 -14.05
N ASN A 55 -42.88 26.93 -13.37
CA ASN A 55 -43.84 26.51 -12.37
C ASN A 55 -44.91 27.60 -12.18
N ARG A 56 -46.09 27.36 -12.77
CA ARG A 56 -47.31 28.13 -12.53
C ARG A 56 -48.25 27.19 -11.81
N ASP A 57 -48.39 27.39 -10.50
CA ASP A 57 -49.53 26.89 -9.74
C ASP A 57 -49.73 27.79 -8.52
N SER A 58 -50.69 28.72 -8.63
CA SER A 58 -51.40 29.35 -7.52
C SER A 58 -52.55 30.18 -8.08
N ARG A 59 -53.67 29.47 -8.24
CA ARG A 59 -55.03 29.97 -8.44
C ARG A 59 -55.50 30.76 -7.22
N PRO A 60 -56.10 31.95 -7.39
CA PRO A 60 -57.15 32.41 -6.49
C PRO A 60 -58.52 32.33 -7.20
N PRO A 61 -59.60 31.95 -6.52
CA PRO A 61 -60.94 31.99 -7.09
C PRO A 61 -61.44 33.44 -7.17
N GLU A 62 -62.03 33.74 -8.32
CA GLU A 62 -62.82 34.92 -8.59
C GLU A 62 -64.09 34.91 -7.72
N THR A 63 -64.37 36.05 -7.07
CA THR A 63 -65.73 36.41 -6.68
C THR A 63 -66.10 37.66 -7.43
N ASP A 64 -66.82 37.45 -8.53
CA ASP A 64 -67.59 38.43 -9.26
C ASP A 64 -68.89 38.69 -8.49
N VAL A 65 -69.04 39.89 -7.94
CA VAL A 65 -70.35 40.49 -7.64
C VAL A 65 -70.26 41.96 -7.96
N SER A 66 -70.76 42.25 -9.16
CA SER A 66 -71.20 43.53 -9.67
C SER A 66 -71.98 44.36 -8.63
N ALA A 67 -71.46 45.54 -8.31
CA ALA A 67 -72.20 46.64 -7.70
C ALA A 67 -71.66 47.97 -8.25
N GLU A 68 -72.40 48.48 -9.24
CA GLU A 68 -72.72 49.90 -9.51
C GLU A 68 -71.72 50.99 -9.05
N PRO A 69 -71.13 51.79 -9.97
CA PRO A 69 -70.27 52.90 -9.59
C PRO A 69 -71.10 54.16 -9.26
N GLU A 70 -71.34 54.41 -7.97
CA GLU A 70 -71.73 55.75 -7.51
C GLU A 70 -70.52 56.73 -7.58
N PRO A 71 -70.74 58.01 -7.95
CA PRO A 71 -69.66 58.99 -8.07
C PRO A 71 -69.08 59.38 -6.70
N PRO A 72 -67.75 59.57 -6.58
CA PRO A 72 -67.12 59.89 -5.31
C PRO A 72 -67.54 61.28 -4.81
N LYS A 73 -68.28 61.30 -3.71
CA LYS A 73 -68.54 62.52 -2.92
C LYS A 73 -67.20 63.10 -2.49
N ARG A 74 -66.92 64.34 -2.92
CA ARG A 74 -65.74 65.11 -2.51
C ARG A 74 -65.74 65.29 -0.99
N ILE A 75 -64.99 64.44 -0.29
CA ILE A 75 -64.70 64.63 1.13
C ILE A 75 -63.82 65.87 1.25
N ARG A 76 -64.40 66.96 1.74
CA ARG A 76 -63.66 68.13 2.20
C ARG A 76 -62.72 67.66 3.30
N ARG A 77 -61.42 67.62 3.01
CA ARG A 77 -60.37 67.20 3.93
C ARG A 77 -60.34 68.18 5.11
N ASN A 78 -60.73 67.70 6.28
CA ASN A 78 -60.54 68.44 7.53
C ASN A 78 -59.03 68.53 7.82
N PRO A 79 -58.45 69.72 8.03
CA PRO A 79 -57.01 69.89 8.23
C PRO A 79 -56.48 69.22 9.50
N THR A 80 -57.37 68.93 10.46
CA THR A 80 -57.04 68.22 11.72
C THR A 80 -56.82 66.72 11.53
N ILE A 81 -57.51 66.08 10.59
CA ILE A 81 -57.32 64.66 10.25
C ILE A 81 -56.03 64.49 9.45
N VAL A 82 -55.72 65.42 8.54
CA VAL A 82 -54.46 65.45 7.78
C VAL A 82 -53.26 65.59 8.72
N ALA A 83 -53.35 66.46 9.74
CA ALA A 83 -52.29 66.60 10.74
C ALA A 83 -52.11 65.36 11.64
N ALA A 84 -53.19 64.62 11.93
CA ALA A 84 -53.13 63.35 12.68
C ALA A 84 -52.59 62.20 11.81
N GLU A 85 -52.96 62.15 10.54
CA GLU A 85 -52.41 61.23 9.54
C GLU A 85 -50.92 61.50 9.28
N GLU A 86 -50.49 62.76 9.24
CA GLU A 86 -49.08 63.14 9.14
C GLU A 86 -48.28 62.71 10.37
N LYS A 87 -48.84 62.83 11.58
CA LYS A 87 -48.19 62.30 12.80
C LYS A 87 -48.10 60.78 12.78
N GLY A 88 -49.15 60.08 12.35
CA GLY A 88 -49.14 58.61 12.19
C GLY A 88 -48.16 58.14 11.11
N ARG A 89 -48.06 58.90 10.01
CA ARG A 89 -47.12 58.69 8.91
C ARG A 89 -45.68 58.93 9.37
N ASN A 90 -45.41 60.03 10.08
CA ASN A 90 -44.09 60.36 10.59
C ASN A 90 -43.62 59.32 11.62
N LYS A 91 -44.51 58.87 12.52
CA LYS A 91 -44.21 57.78 13.47
C LYS A 91 -43.91 56.46 12.74
N ARG A 92 -44.67 56.15 11.68
CA ARG A 92 -44.42 54.96 10.85
C ARG A 92 -43.10 55.07 10.08
N MET A 93 -42.81 56.22 9.49
CA MET A 93 -41.57 56.48 8.75
C MET A 93 -40.36 56.41 9.68
N PHE A 94 -40.43 57.02 10.87
CA PHE A 94 -39.37 56.90 11.87
C PHE A 94 -39.22 55.47 12.42
N GLY A 95 -40.33 54.76 12.66
CA GLY A 95 -40.31 53.37 13.08
C GLY A 95 -39.70 52.45 12.02
N MET A 96 -40.00 52.68 10.74
CA MET A 96 -39.39 51.96 9.62
C MET A 96 -37.90 52.26 9.49
N LEU A 97 -37.48 53.52 9.68
CA LEU A 97 -36.07 53.91 9.64
C LEU A 97 -35.26 53.30 10.80
N LEU A 98 -35.83 53.25 12.01
CA LEU A 98 -35.18 52.60 13.15
C LEU A 98 -35.13 51.09 12.99
N THR A 99 -36.18 50.49 12.42
CA THR A 99 -36.20 49.06 12.08
C THR A 99 -35.19 48.74 10.99
N SER A 100 -35.07 49.58 9.95
CA SER A 100 -34.07 49.37 8.90
C SER A 100 -32.67 49.57 9.43
N LEU A 101 -32.43 50.56 10.30
CA LEU A 101 -31.13 50.78 10.92
C LEU A 101 -30.72 49.61 11.83
N GLY A 102 -31.65 49.04 12.60
CA GLY A 102 -31.41 47.82 13.38
C GLY A 102 -31.06 46.63 12.48
N LYS A 103 -31.78 46.46 11.36
CA LYS A 103 -31.47 45.45 10.35
C LYS A 103 -30.09 45.66 9.72
N PHE A 104 -29.71 46.89 9.37
CA PHE A 104 -28.37 47.18 8.84
C PHE A 104 -27.26 46.87 9.87
N GLN A 105 -27.46 47.18 11.14
CA GLN A 105 -26.50 46.83 12.19
C GLN A 105 -26.41 45.32 12.41
N GLU A 106 -27.54 44.61 12.37
CA GLU A 106 -27.61 43.16 12.50
C GLU A 106 -26.99 42.46 11.29
N ASP A 107 -27.30 42.90 10.07
CA ASP A 107 -26.75 42.37 8.82
C ASP A 107 -25.24 42.63 8.73
N THR A 108 -24.77 43.80 9.15
CA THR A 108 -23.33 44.10 9.23
C THR A 108 -22.63 43.21 10.26
N SER A 109 -23.27 42.92 11.39
CA SER A 109 -22.72 42.04 12.43
C SER A 109 -22.73 40.58 12.01
N ARG A 110 -23.81 40.10 11.38
CA ARG A 110 -23.93 38.75 10.79
C ARG A 110 -22.93 38.55 9.66
N SER A 111 -22.72 39.54 8.80
CA SER A 111 -21.68 39.51 7.76
C SER A 111 -20.28 39.39 8.35
N LYS A 112 -19.96 40.16 9.41
CA LYS A 112 -18.66 40.02 10.11
C LYS A 112 -18.48 38.62 10.73
N ILE A 113 -19.53 38.03 11.29
CA ILE A 113 -19.49 36.67 11.84
C ILE A 113 -19.34 35.63 10.73
N ALA A 114 -20.05 35.80 9.61
CA ALA A 114 -19.94 34.93 8.44
C ALA A 114 -18.52 34.98 7.83
N ASN A 115 -17.95 36.17 7.67
CA ASN A 115 -16.58 36.35 7.18
C ASN A 115 -15.55 35.72 8.13
N LYS A 116 -15.74 35.86 9.46
CA LYS A 116 -14.87 35.19 10.45
C LYS A 116 -15.01 33.67 10.39
N ARG A 117 -16.22 33.14 10.18
CA ARG A 117 -16.44 31.70 10.02
C ARG A 117 -15.78 31.19 8.74
N GLU A 118 -15.91 31.92 7.63
CA GLU A 118 -15.25 31.59 6.36
C GLU A 118 -13.73 31.63 6.49
N GLU A 119 -13.18 32.62 7.19
CA GLU A 119 -11.74 32.73 7.46
C GLU A 119 -11.23 31.56 8.32
N VAL A 120 -11.97 31.18 9.37
CA VAL A 120 -11.65 30.03 10.21
C VAL A 120 -11.73 28.73 9.40
N GLU A 121 -12.79 28.55 8.62
CA GLU A 121 -12.96 27.36 7.78
C GLU A 121 -11.85 27.27 6.71
N ARG A 122 -11.46 28.39 6.11
CA ARG A 122 -10.34 28.46 5.18
C ARG A 122 -9.04 28.04 5.87
N ARG A 123 -8.76 28.56 7.07
CA ARG A 123 -7.57 28.21 7.84
C ARG A 123 -7.54 26.73 8.25
N VAL A 124 -8.69 26.16 8.62
CA VAL A 124 -8.80 24.72 8.94
C VAL A 124 -8.57 23.88 7.69
N ARG A 125 -9.20 24.22 6.55
CA ARG A 125 -8.98 23.53 5.28
C ARG A 125 -7.53 23.62 4.80
N GLU A 126 -6.89 24.78 4.92
CA GLU A 126 -5.47 24.96 4.60
C GLU A 126 -4.57 24.08 5.50
N SER A 127 -4.87 24.01 6.80
CA SER A 127 -4.12 23.15 7.74
C SER A 127 -4.28 21.67 7.41
N GLN A 128 -5.50 21.22 7.13
CA GLN A 128 -5.79 19.82 6.74
C GLN A 128 -5.12 19.47 5.42
N MET A 129 -5.14 20.37 4.44
CA MET A 129 -4.44 20.17 3.16
C MET A 129 -2.94 20.01 3.37
N LYS A 130 -2.34 20.88 4.20
CA LYS A 130 -0.91 20.78 4.52
C LYS A 130 -0.57 19.46 5.21
N GLU A 131 -1.34 19.05 6.21
CA GLU A 131 -1.15 17.78 6.90
C GLU A 131 -1.30 16.59 5.93
N SER A 132 -2.31 16.62 5.07
CA SER A 132 -2.52 15.55 4.08
C SER A 132 -1.35 15.42 3.10
N LEU A 133 -0.78 16.55 2.64
CA LEU A 133 0.40 16.56 1.77
C LEU A 133 1.65 16.05 2.49
N ASP A 134 1.84 16.42 3.75
CA ASP A 134 2.98 15.94 4.56
C ASP A 134 2.87 14.43 4.81
N MET A 135 1.67 13.93 5.12
CA MET A 135 1.39 12.49 5.25
C MET A 135 1.62 11.74 3.93
N GLU A 136 1.15 12.28 2.81
CA GLU A 136 1.36 11.66 1.50
C GLU A 136 2.86 11.61 1.13
N ARG A 137 3.62 12.67 1.47
CA ARG A 137 5.09 12.68 1.31
C ARG A 137 5.75 11.59 2.15
N GLN A 138 5.36 11.45 3.42
CA GLN A 138 5.89 10.41 4.30
C GLN A 138 5.59 9.01 3.77
N ILE A 139 4.34 8.73 3.37
CA ILE A 139 3.95 7.43 2.79
C ILE A 139 4.76 7.14 1.52
N ARG A 140 4.95 8.14 0.65
CA ARG A 140 5.76 7.98 -0.57
C ARG A 140 7.20 7.67 -0.24
N GLU A 141 7.80 8.38 0.72
CA GLU A 141 9.18 8.16 1.16
C GLU A 141 9.35 6.77 1.79
N GLU A 142 8.45 6.35 2.67
CA GLU A 142 8.46 5.00 3.24
C GLU A 142 8.33 3.92 2.17
N ARG A 143 7.44 4.10 1.20
CA ARG A 143 7.27 3.16 0.09
C ARG A 143 8.56 3.04 -0.70
N LEU A 144 9.21 4.16 -1.02
CA LEU A 144 10.50 4.17 -1.72
C LEU A 144 11.60 3.46 -0.91
N LYS A 145 11.69 3.70 0.40
CA LYS A 145 12.61 2.99 1.30
C LYS A 145 12.37 1.48 1.29
N ARG A 146 11.11 1.05 1.39
CA ARG A 146 10.73 -0.37 1.34
C ARG A 146 11.08 -1.01 0.00
N THR A 147 10.80 -0.34 -1.12
CA THR A 147 11.13 -0.88 -2.46
C THR A 147 12.63 -1.00 -2.64
N ARG A 148 13.41 0.00 -2.18
CA ARG A 148 14.87 -0.01 -2.28
C ARG A 148 15.49 -1.12 -1.42
N LEU A 149 14.98 -1.34 -0.21
CA LEU A 149 15.41 -2.44 0.66
C LEU A 149 15.05 -3.82 0.07
N ALA A 150 13.88 -3.95 -0.55
CA ALA A 150 13.49 -5.19 -1.22
C ALA A 150 14.40 -5.49 -2.42
N GLU A 151 14.74 -4.47 -3.20
CA GLU A 151 15.70 -4.58 -4.29
C GLU A 151 17.08 -5.02 -3.77
N PHE A 152 17.61 -4.34 -2.76
CA PHE A 152 18.87 -4.68 -2.10
C PHE A 152 18.92 -6.15 -1.68
N ARG A 153 17.90 -6.65 -0.99
CA ARG A 153 17.87 -8.04 -0.53
C ARG A 153 17.82 -9.03 -1.69
N ARG A 154 17.06 -8.71 -2.74
CA ARG A 154 16.95 -9.56 -3.93
C ARG A 154 18.28 -9.63 -4.68
N THR A 155 18.93 -8.49 -4.89
CA THR A 155 20.22 -8.41 -5.59
C THR A 155 21.32 -9.07 -4.77
N GLN A 156 21.35 -8.86 -3.44
CA GLN A 156 22.28 -9.53 -2.54
C GLN A 156 22.11 -11.05 -2.56
N ALA A 157 20.87 -11.57 -2.50
CA ALA A 157 20.60 -12.99 -2.57
C ALA A 157 21.04 -13.60 -3.90
N ALA A 158 20.79 -12.91 -5.02
CA ALA A 158 21.24 -13.32 -6.34
C ALA A 158 22.78 -13.35 -6.44
N LEU A 159 23.45 -12.33 -5.89
CA LEU A 159 24.91 -12.27 -5.83
C LEU A 159 25.47 -13.41 -4.98
N ASN A 160 24.90 -13.68 -3.81
CA ASN A 160 25.28 -14.81 -2.97
C ASN A 160 25.16 -16.16 -3.72
N GLY A 161 24.05 -16.38 -4.43
CA GLY A 161 23.86 -17.59 -5.22
C GLY A 161 24.90 -17.73 -6.33
N ARG A 162 25.15 -16.66 -7.08
CA ARG A 162 26.15 -16.65 -8.16
C ARG A 162 27.57 -16.86 -7.65
N THR A 163 27.95 -16.17 -6.57
CA THR A 163 29.29 -16.28 -5.96
C THR A 163 29.51 -17.68 -5.37
N ALA A 164 28.48 -18.31 -4.80
CA ALA A 164 28.56 -19.70 -4.36
C ALA A 164 28.83 -20.66 -5.52
N ILE A 165 28.09 -20.53 -6.64
CA ILE A 165 28.32 -21.33 -7.85
C ILE A 165 29.72 -21.08 -8.41
N MET A 166 30.19 -19.83 -8.42
CA MET A 166 31.53 -19.48 -8.91
C MET A 166 32.63 -20.15 -8.08
N ARG A 167 32.52 -20.13 -6.75
CA ARG A 167 33.46 -20.85 -5.85
C ARG A 167 33.43 -22.36 -6.06
N GLN A 168 32.24 -22.93 -6.23
CA GLN A 168 32.08 -24.37 -6.47
C GLN A 168 32.75 -24.78 -7.79
N ASN A 169 32.49 -24.04 -8.87
CA ASN A 169 33.04 -24.34 -10.19
C ASN A 169 34.55 -24.11 -10.26
N ALA A 170 35.09 -23.13 -9.52
CA ALA A 170 36.53 -22.87 -9.49
C ALA A 170 37.35 -24.01 -8.86
N ALA A 171 36.72 -24.86 -8.03
CA ALA A 171 37.37 -26.03 -7.45
C ALA A 171 37.36 -27.26 -8.37
N LEU A 172 36.82 -27.15 -9.59
CA LEU A 172 36.58 -28.24 -10.53
C LEU A 172 37.28 -27.97 -11.86
N LEU A 173 37.85 -29.02 -12.47
CA LEU A 173 38.36 -28.95 -13.83
C LEU A 173 37.20 -28.99 -14.82
N LYS A 174 37.39 -28.37 -15.99
CA LYS A 174 36.40 -28.34 -17.08
C LYS A 174 36.91 -29.14 -18.29
N THR A 175 35.99 -29.74 -19.05
CA THR A 175 36.31 -30.36 -20.33
C THR A 175 36.19 -29.35 -21.48
N ASP A 176 36.93 -29.59 -22.57
CA ASP A 176 36.87 -28.77 -23.79
C ASP A 176 35.73 -29.19 -24.75
N THR A 177 34.97 -30.21 -24.37
CA THR A 177 33.87 -30.76 -25.17
C THR A 177 32.62 -29.88 -25.09
N THR A 178 31.72 -30.06 -26.06
CA THR A 178 30.34 -29.56 -25.96
C THR A 178 29.41 -30.75 -25.77
N PRO A 179 28.76 -30.92 -24.60
CA PRO A 179 28.69 -30.00 -23.46
C PRO A 179 29.96 -29.95 -22.58
N ILE A 180 30.16 -28.82 -21.89
CA ILE A 180 31.22 -28.64 -20.89
C ILE A 180 30.83 -29.42 -19.63
N ILE A 181 31.75 -30.23 -19.13
CA ILE A 181 31.55 -31.03 -17.92
C ILE A 181 32.56 -30.58 -16.87
N TYR A 182 32.07 -30.32 -15.66
CA TYR A 182 32.91 -30.05 -14.50
C TYR A 182 33.19 -31.35 -13.74
N TYR A 183 34.45 -31.61 -13.42
CA TYR A 183 34.87 -32.83 -12.76
C TYR A 183 36.03 -32.60 -11.81
N LYS A 184 36.22 -33.54 -10.88
CA LYS A 184 37.37 -33.58 -9.99
C LYS A 184 38.00 -34.97 -10.03
N PRO A 185 39.25 -35.11 -10.52
CA PRO A 185 39.97 -36.37 -10.49
C PRO A 185 40.14 -36.88 -9.05
N ASN A 186 40.12 -38.20 -8.88
CA ASN A 186 40.41 -38.81 -7.57
C ASN A 186 41.90 -38.66 -7.18
N ILE A 187 42.78 -38.64 -8.19
CA ILE A 187 44.21 -38.37 -8.02
C ILE A 187 44.52 -37.11 -8.82
N LEU A 188 44.84 -36.03 -8.11
CA LEU A 188 45.11 -34.73 -8.73
C LEU A 188 46.59 -34.63 -9.12
N ARG A 189 46.86 -34.32 -10.38
CA ARG A 189 48.23 -34.03 -10.84
C ARG A 189 48.65 -32.63 -10.40
N LYS A 190 49.96 -32.37 -10.38
CA LYS A 190 50.49 -31.05 -9.99
C LYS A 190 49.98 -29.94 -10.92
N GLU A 191 50.01 -30.17 -12.22
CA GLU A 191 49.51 -29.23 -13.25
C GLU A 191 48.01 -28.93 -13.06
N GLU A 192 47.21 -29.96 -12.75
CA GLU A 192 45.78 -29.83 -12.48
C GLU A 192 45.52 -29.06 -11.19
N ALA A 193 46.33 -29.28 -10.16
CA ALA A 193 46.24 -28.55 -8.89
C ALA A 193 46.59 -27.07 -9.04
N GLU A 194 47.63 -26.75 -9.81
CA GLU A 194 47.99 -25.38 -10.18
C GLU A 194 46.85 -24.71 -10.94
N THR A 195 46.27 -25.41 -11.91
CA THR A 195 45.11 -24.91 -12.68
C THR A 195 43.92 -24.59 -11.77
N ILE A 196 43.59 -25.47 -10.82
CA ILE A 196 42.51 -25.22 -9.85
C ILE A 196 42.86 -24.02 -8.95
N SER A 197 44.12 -23.90 -8.52
CA SER A 197 44.57 -22.77 -7.70
C SER A 197 44.38 -21.43 -8.42
N GLU A 198 44.80 -21.35 -9.68
CA GLU A 198 44.59 -20.17 -10.52
C GLU A 198 43.10 -19.84 -10.70
N GLN A 199 42.27 -20.87 -10.95
CA GLN A 199 40.82 -20.70 -11.07
C GLN A 199 40.18 -20.16 -9.79
N VAL A 200 40.62 -20.64 -8.62
CA VAL A 200 40.14 -20.15 -7.32
C VAL A 200 40.54 -18.70 -7.11
N GLU A 201 41.79 -18.35 -7.39
CA GLU A 201 42.28 -16.97 -7.25
C GLU A 201 41.51 -16.01 -8.18
N GLU A 202 41.33 -16.38 -9.45
CA GLU A 202 40.53 -15.60 -10.39
C GLU A 202 39.08 -15.45 -9.95
N ALA A 203 38.47 -16.54 -9.46
CA ALA A 203 37.09 -16.53 -8.99
C ALA A 203 36.97 -15.62 -7.77
N GLU A 204 37.88 -15.69 -6.81
CA GLU A 204 37.89 -14.81 -5.65
C GLU A 204 38.08 -13.34 -6.04
N TYR A 205 38.97 -13.05 -6.99
CA TYR A 205 39.15 -11.70 -7.51
C TYR A 205 37.86 -11.16 -8.13
N LYS A 206 37.21 -11.95 -8.99
CA LYS A 206 35.92 -11.59 -9.61
C LYS A 206 34.82 -11.41 -8.57
N ILE A 207 34.75 -12.28 -7.56
CA ILE A 207 33.80 -12.18 -6.45
C ILE A 207 34.01 -10.86 -5.69
N ARG A 208 35.25 -10.51 -5.34
CA ARG A 208 35.56 -9.25 -4.65
C ARG A 208 35.10 -8.06 -5.49
N GLN A 209 35.42 -8.05 -6.78
CA GLN A 209 34.99 -6.99 -7.68
C GLN A 209 33.46 -6.87 -7.76
N GLU A 210 32.73 -7.99 -7.87
CA GLU A 210 31.26 -7.96 -7.91
C GLU A 210 30.66 -7.44 -6.59
N TRP A 211 31.28 -7.73 -5.44
CA TRP A 211 30.87 -7.17 -4.15
C TRP A 211 31.17 -5.68 -4.03
N ASP A 212 32.32 -5.23 -4.54
CA ASP A 212 32.65 -3.81 -4.56
C ASP A 212 31.66 -3.02 -5.42
N ASP A 213 31.37 -3.51 -6.63
CA ASP A 213 30.34 -2.95 -7.52
C ASP A 213 28.96 -2.94 -6.86
N PHE A 214 28.64 -4.00 -6.10
CA PHE A 214 27.40 -4.08 -5.34
C PHE A 214 27.32 -3.00 -4.26
N TYR A 215 28.39 -2.78 -3.49
CA TYR A 215 28.41 -1.76 -2.44
C TYR A 215 28.47 -0.33 -2.97
N VAL A 216 29.00 -0.12 -4.19
CA VAL A 216 28.89 1.17 -4.89
C VAL A 216 27.43 1.48 -5.25
N ARG A 217 26.67 0.47 -5.69
CA ARG A 217 25.23 0.63 -6.00
C ARG A 217 24.35 0.73 -4.76
N PHE A 218 24.72 0.01 -3.71
CA PHE A 218 24.00 -0.07 -2.45
C PHE A 218 24.94 0.24 -1.28
N PRO A 219 25.14 1.53 -0.97
CA PRO A 219 25.98 1.95 0.15
C PRO A 219 25.49 1.33 1.45
N LYS A 220 26.41 0.78 2.26
CA LYS A 220 26.08 0.06 3.49
C LYS A 220 25.27 0.91 4.48
N GLU A 221 25.52 2.22 4.50
CA GLU A 221 24.89 3.18 5.41
C GLU A 221 23.36 3.25 5.25
N GLU A 222 22.84 3.08 4.03
CA GLU A 222 21.40 3.24 3.77
C GLU A 222 20.53 2.09 4.30
N PHE A 223 21.14 0.96 4.68
CA PHE A 223 20.41 -0.28 4.99
C PHE A 223 20.71 -0.85 6.39
N ILE A 224 21.73 -0.35 7.10
CA ILE A 224 22.04 -0.76 8.49
C ILE A 224 20.89 -0.36 9.44
N ASP A 225 20.30 0.82 9.26
CA ASP A 225 19.22 1.33 10.11
C ASP A 225 17.91 0.53 9.98
N ALA A 226 17.67 -0.04 8.79
CA ALA A 226 16.47 -0.83 8.52
C ALA A 226 16.50 -2.25 9.11
N VAL A 227 17.70 -2.78 9.41
CA VAL A 227 17.86 -4.10 10.03
C VAL A 227 17.80 -3.98 11.55
N ASN A 228 18.47 -2.96 12.13
CA ASN A 228 18.51 -2.77 13.58
C ASN A 228 17.16 -2.36 14.20
N SER A 229 16.32 -1.62 13.46
CA SER A 229 14.98 -1.23 13.92
C SER A 229 13.99 -2.39 14.05
N LYS A 230 14.25 -3.54 13.41
CA LYS A 230 13.35 -4.72 13.47
C LYS A 230 13.69 -5.70 14.58
N THR A 231 14.93 -5.67 15.09
CA THR A 231 15.37 -6.59 16.16
C THR A 231 14.93 -6.14 17.56
N GLN A 232 14.48 -4.89 17.73
CA GLN A 232 14.03 -4.36 19.02
C GLN A 232 12.52 -4.48 19.30
N SER A 233 11.69 -4.89 18.33
CA SER A 233 10.23 -4.95 18.51
C SER A 233 9.63 -6.33 18.79
N SER A 234 10.46 -7.37 18.97
CA SER A 234 10.00 -8.75 19.17
C SER A 234 10.31 -9.35 20.55
N GLU A 235 10.58 -8.55 21.58
CA GLU A 235 10.90 -9.08 22.91
C GLU A 235 10.17 -8.31 24.04
N SER A 236 8.94 -8.76 24.34
CA SER A 236 8.31 -8.80 25.69
C SER A 236 6.80 -9.07 25.58
N VAL A 237 6.43 -10.31 25.29
CA VAL A 237 5.11 -10.83 25.71
C VAL A 237 5.34 -11.43 27.10
N GLN A 238 5.11 -10.63 28.14
CA GLN A 238 4.94 -11.12 29.51
C GLN A 238 3.64 -11.93 29.55
N THR A 239 3.77 -13.24 29.68
CA THR A 239 2.68 -14.12 30.08
C THR A 239 2.51 -14.01 31.60
N ASP A 240 1.66 -13.10 32.05
CA ASP A 240 1.18 -13.15 33.44
C ASP A 240 0.06 -14.19 33.54
N GLY A 241 0.33 -15.23 34.33
CA GLY A 241 -0.64 -16.25 34.71
C GLY A 241 -1.75 -15.67 35.61
N PRO A 242 -2.95 -16.27 35.61
CA PRO A 242 -4.10 -15.75 36.33
C PRO A 242 -4.02 -16.07 37.84
N PRO A 243 -4.36 -15.14 38.74
CA PRO A 243 -4.63 -15.49 40.13
C PRO A 243 -6.08 -15.98 40.29
N ALA A 244 -6.20 -17.13 40.95
CA ALA A 244 -7.44 -17.74 41.38
C ALA A 244 -8.24 -16.82 42.32
N ASN A 245 -9.56 -16.78 42.13
CA ASN A 245 -10.52 -16.74 43.22
C ASN A 245 -11.88 -17.30 42.75
N ALA A 246 -12.47 -18.07 43.66
CA ALA A 246 -13.69 -18.82 43.51
C ALA A 246 -14.93 -17.91 43.37
N ASP A 247 -15.87 -18.31 42.52
CA ASP A 247 -17.28 -18.26 42.88
C ASP A 247 -18.08 -19.31 42.12
N GLU A 248 -19.00 -19.93 42.85
CA GLU A 248 -19.85 -21.03 42.42
C GLU A 248 -20.91 -20.54 41.42
N SER A 249 -21.14 -21.28 40.34
CA SER A 249 -22.51 -21.55 39.90
C SER A 249 -22.59 -22.78 39.01
N GLU A 250 -23.50 -23.65 39.43
CA GLU A 250 -23.91 -24.89 38.81
C GLU A 250 -24.37 -24.73 37.36
N ARG A 251 -23.97 -25.69 36.52
CA ARG A 251 -24.72 -26.33 35.41
C ARG A 251 -23.68 -27.13 34.62
N GLY A 252 -23.63 -28.44 34.69
CA GLY A 252 -24.71 -29.35 34.38
C GLY A 252 -24.17 -30.29 33.31
N TYR A 253 -24.00 -31.55 33.69
CA TYR A 253 -23.54 -32.67 32.87
C TYR A 253 -24.19 -32.72 31.49
N LYS A 254 -23.39 -33.04 30.46
CA LYS A 254 -23.74 -33.99 29.40
C LYS A 254 -22.47 -34.46 28.68
N SER A 255 -21.95 -35.57 29.18
CA SER A 255 -21.20 -36.56 28.42
C SER A 255 -22.17 -37.23 27.43
N ASP A 256 -21.88 -37.15 26.14
CA ASP A 256 -22.35 -38.14 25.18
C ASP A 256 -21.13 -38.61 24.40
N GLU A 257 -20.73 -39.84 24.76
CA GLU A 257 -19.91 -40.72 23.96
C GLU A 257 -20.68 -41.05 22.66
N ALA A 258 -19.97 -41.01 21.54
CA ALA A 258 -20.37 -41.74 20.34
C ALA A 258 -19.10 -42.36 19.77
N GLU A 259 -18.93 -43.62 20.13
CA GLU A 259 -18.22 -44.59 19.30
C GLU A 259 -18.93 -44.68 17.96
N ASP A 260 -18.19 -44.55 16.86
CA ASP A 260 -18.59 -45.12 15.58
C ASP A 260 -17.38 -45.87 15.01
N ASP A 261 -17.41 -47.15 15.34
CA ASP A 261 -16.82 -48.27 14.64
C ASP A 261 -17.44 -48.35 13.24
N ASP A 262 -16.62 -48.40 12.18
CA ASP A 262 -17.05 -49.11 10.98
C ASP A 262 -15.84 -49.60 10.18
N GLY A 263 -15.70 -50.92 10.20
CA GLY A 263 -14.76 -51.68 9.41
C GLY A 263 -15.13 -51.68 7.92
N GLY A 264 -14.11 -51.70 7.07
CA GLY A 264 -14.25 -51.77 5.63
C GLY A 264 -13.06 -52.46 4.98
N SER A 265 -12.97 -53.78 5.18
CA SER A 265 -12.11 -54.67 4.43
C SER A 265 -12.41 -54.63 2.92
N VAL A 266 -11.39 -54.52 2.07
CA VAL A 266 -11.31 -55.33 0.84
C VAL A 266 -9.86 -55.56 0.44
N ALA A 267 -9.55 -56.84 0.33
CA ALA A 267 -8.31 -57.40 -0.18
C ALA A 267 -8.19 -57.22 -1.70
N ALA A 268 -6.97 -57.06 -2.20
CA ALA A 268 -6.60 -57.55 -3.52
C ALA A 268 -5.09 -57.84 -3.55
N ALA A 269 -4.77 -59.12 -3.41
CA ALA A 269 -3.45 -59.68 -3.66
C ALA A 269 -3.17 -59.74 -5.16
N ALA A 270 -1.95 -59.39 -5.57
CA ALA A 270 -1.37 -59.84 -6.83
C ALA A 270 0.10 -60.22 -6.59
N LYS A 271 0.40 -61.48 -6.87
CA LYS A 271 1.68 -62.18 -6.66
C LYS A 271 2.78 -61.68 -7.61
N PRO A 272 4.07 -61.83 -7.23
CA PRO A 272 5.17 -61.85 -8.18
C PRO A 272 5.30 -63.23 -8.83
N MET A 273 5.58 -63.27 -10.14
CA MET A 273 5.88 -64.49 -10.88
C MET A 273 7.27 -64.32 -11.52
N SER A 274 8.27 -64.95 -10.90
CA SER A 274 9.53 -65.40 -11.54
C SER A 274 9.22 -66.68 -12.36
N PRO A 275 10.14 -67.31 -13.12
CA PRO A 275 11.57 -67.50 -12.89
C PRO A 275 12.51 -66.62 -13.72
#